data_AF-A0AA41NFI4-F1
#
_entry.id   AF-A0AA41NFI4-F1
#
_cell.length_a   1.000
_cell.length_b   1.000
_cell.length_c   1.000
_cell.angle_alpha   90.00
_cell.angle_beta   90.00
_cell.angle_gamma   90.00
#
_symmetry.space_group_name_H-M   'P 1'
#
loop_
_entity.id
_entity.type
_entity.pdbx_description
1 polymer ?
#
loop_
_entity_poly.entity_id
_entity_poly.type
_entity_poly.pdbx_seq_one_letter_code
_entity_poly.pdbx_strand_id
1 'polypeptide(L)'
;MRPDAWVTYATGTAKGSPGRPTPCTSAHAFASERDPGSGAAPEALVPPGGAERTQGKPGRASMSYMLPHLHNGWQVDQAILSEEDRVVVIRFGHDWDPTCMKMDEVLYSIAEKVKNFAVIYLVDITEVPDFNKMYELYDPCTVMFFFRNKHIMIDLGTGNNNKINWAMEDKQEMVDIIETVYRGARKGRGLVVSPKDYSTKYRY
;
A
#
# COMPACT_ATOMS: atom_id res chain seq x y z
N MET A 1 -44.14 45.52 -11.74
CA MET A 1 -43.71 46.89 -11.42
C MET A 1 -42.65 46.81 -10.33
N ARG A 2 -41.38 47.04 -10.69
CA ARG A 2 -40.35 47.56 -9.78
C ARG A 2 -40.44 49.09 -9.78
N PRO A 3 -40.00 49.77 -8.71
CA PRO A 3 -38.67 50.41 -8.71
C PRO A 3 -37.92 50.17 -7.37
N ASP A 4 -36.59 49.93 -7.33
CA ASP A 4 -35.45 50.89 -7.35
C ASP A 4 -35.39 51.83 -6.13
N ALA A 5 -34.29 52.21 -5.48
CA ALA A 5 -32.89 51.80 -5.30
C ALA A 5 -32.28 52.84 -4.30
N TRP A 6 -31.00 52.66 -3.89
CA TRP A 6 -30.07 53.62 -3.23
C TRP A 6 -30.07 53.68 -1.68
N VAL A 7 -28.98 53.70 -0.89
CA VAL A 7 -27.51 53.90 -1.08
C VAL A 7 -26.69 53.39 0.15
N THR A 8 -25.47 52.92 -0.18
CA THR A 8 -24.20 52.57 0.52
C THR A 8 -23.92 52.82 2.01
N TYR A 9 -23.08 51.95 2.62
CA TYR A 9 -21.78 52.31 3.24
C TYR A 9 -20.81 51.09 3.24
N ALA A 10 -19.51 51.40 3.11
CA ALA A 10 -18.38 50.47 3.01
C ALA A 10 -17.67 50.23 4.36
N THR A 11 -16.68 49.31 4.34
CA THR A 11 -15.76 48.77 5.39
C THR A 11 -16.20 47.38 5.88
N GLY A 12 -15.42 46.30 5.86
CA GLY A 12 -13.99 46.07 5.71
C GLY A 12 -13.54 45.14 6.85
N THR A 13 -13.28 43.85 6.58
CA THR A 13 -12.34 43.00 7.36
C THR A 13 -12.28 41.57 6.81
N ALA A 14 -11.05 41.11 6.57
CA ALA A 14 -10.69 39.77 6.13
C ALA A 14 -10.75 38.75 7.29
N LYS A 15 -11.01 37.48 6.94
CA LYS A 15 -10.62 36.22 7.63
C LYS A 15 -11.16 35.07 6.73
N GLY A 16 -10.38 34.21 6.08
CA GLY A 16 -9.10 33.62 6.48
C GLY A 16 -9.36 32.20 6.97
N SER A 17 -9.45 31.26 6.03
CA SER A 17 -9.60 29.81 6.23
C SER A 17 -8.41 29.22 7.02
N PRO A 18 -8.59 28.21 7.88
CA PRO A 18 -7.48 27.37 8.30
C PRO A 18 -7.49 26.05 7.51
N GLY A 19 -6.66 26.00 6.47
CA GLY A 19 -6.18 24.75 5.89
C GLY A 19 -5.28 24.03 6.89
N ARG A 20 -5.44 22.70 6.98
CA ARG A 20 -4.64 21.82 7.83
C ARG A 20 -3.30 21.57 7.12
N PRO A 21 -2.14 21.87 7.72
CA PRO A 21 -0.86 21.57 7.11
C PRO A 21 -0.48 20.09 7.33
N THR A 22 0.03 19.50 6.26
CA THR A 22 0.91 18.33 6.26
C THR A 22 2.18 18.63 7.05
N PRO A 23 2.84 17.62 7.65
CA PRO A 23 4.27 17.72 7.95
C PRO A 23 5.05 16.75 7.06
N CYS A 24 5.91 17.31 6.23
CA CYS A 24 7.08 16.62 5.70
C CYS A 24 8.32 17.33 6.24
N THR A 25 9.36 16.55 6.53
CA THR A 25 10.77 16.91 6.78
C THR A 25 11.13 17.73 8.02
N SER A 26 11.88 17.11 8.94
CA SER A 26 13.27 17.51 9.24
C SER A 26 13.96 16.51 10.19
N ALA A 27 15.20 16.21 9.85
CA ALA A 27 16.16 15.46 10.65
C ALA A 27 16.73 16.32 11.78
N HIS A 28 17.00 15.73 12.95
CA HIS A 28 18.03 16.07 13.94
C HIS A 28 18.06 14.91 14.95
N ALA A 29 19.11 14.09 15.01
CA ALA A 29 20.34 14.26 15.79
C ALA A 29 20.27 13.72 17.24
N PHE A 30 21.17 12.75 17.52
CA PHE A 30 21.91 12.53 18.78
C PHE A 30 21.19 12.14 20.09
N ALA A 31 21.48 10.91 20.55
CA ALA A 31 21.91 10.49 21.92
C ALA A 31 21.84 8.94 21.94
N SER A 32 22.91 8.14 22.01
CA SER A 32 23.99 8.03 23.00
C SER A 32 23.51 8.02 24.45
N GLU A 33 22.96 6.89 24.88
CA GLU A 33 23.01 6.48 26.30
C GLU A 33 23.54 5.04 26.39
N ARG A 34 24.76 4.96 26.93
CA ARG A 34 25.30 3.78 27.60
C ARG A 34 24.74 3.79 29.01
N ASP A 35 24.37 2.64 29.55
CA ASP A 35 24.85 2.26 30.88
C ASP A 35 24.87 0.74 31.09
N PRO A 36 25.76 0.24 31.98
CA PRO A 36 26.16 -1.16 32.11
C PRO A 36 25.48 -1.87 33.29
N GLY A 37 25.58 -3.20 33.33
CA GLY A 37 25.28 -4.01 34.52
C GLY A 37 24.87 -5.43 34.14
N SER A 38 25.83 -6.36 34.03
CA SER A 38 26.18 -7.32 35.09
C SER A 38 25.30 -8.58 35.07
N GLY A 39 25.93 -9.76 34.97
CA GLY A 39 25.24 -11.00 35.32
C GLY A 39 25.72 -12.24 34.57
N ALA A 40 26.87 -12.77 35.00
CA ALA A 40 27.19 -14.19 35.13
C ALA A 40 26.72 -15.19 34.05
N ALA A 41 27.72 -15.72 33.32
CA ALA A 41 27.65 -17.05 32.72
C ALA A 41 27.59 -18.14 33.80
N PRO A 42 27.00 -19.29 33.46
CA PRO A 42 27.81 -20.50 33.56
C PRO A 42 27.73 -21.40 32.32
N GLU A 43 28.90 -21.87 31.91
CA GLU A 43 29.11 -23.09 31.13
C GLU A 43 28.39 -24.28 31.76
N ALA A 44 27.65 -25.05 30.95
CA ALA A 44 27.43 -26.46 31.21
C ALA A 44 27.10 -27.24 29.93
N LEU A 45 28.04 -28.14 29.60
CA LEU A 45 27.86 -29.49 29.07
C LEU A 45 27.12 -29.71 27.74
N VAL A 46 27.94 -30.04 26.73
CA VAL A 46 27.59 -30.95 25.62
C VAL A 46 27.60 -32.40 26.13
N PRO A 47 26.61 -33.22 25.73
CA PRO A 47 26.86 -34.65 25.51
C PRO A 47 26.55 -35.09 24.05
N PRO A 48 27.14 -36.20 23.59
CA PRO A 48 27.16 -36.57 22.18
C PRO A 48 25.98 -37.49 21.77
N GLY A 49 25.66 -37.45 20.48
CA GLY A 49 25.24 -38.62 19.67
C GLY A 49 23.93 -39.33 20.05
N GLY A 50 22.89 -39.11 19.24
CA GLY A 50 21.70 -39.95 19.22
C GLY A 50 20.84 -39.64 18.01
N ALA A 51 20.79 -40.58 17.05
CA ALA A 51 19.97 -40.51 15.85
C ALA A 51 18.48 -40.68 16.21
N GLU A 52 17.61 -39.80 15.70
CA GLU A 52 16.19 -40.10 15.61
C GLU A 52 15.59 -39.61 14.30
N ARG A 53 15.13 -40.57 13.49
CA ARG A 53 14.30 -40.39 12.31
C ARG A 53 12.93 -39.89 12.75
N THR A 54 12.50 -38.73 12.25
CA THR A 54 11.08 -38.43 12.10
C THR A 54 10.80 -37.77 10.75
N GLN A 55 10.38 -38.64 9.82
CA GLN A 55 9.29 -38.48 8.86
C GLN A 55 9.09 -37.11 8.21
N GLY A 56 9.26 -37.09 6.89
CA GLY A 56 9.12 -35.92 6.03
C GLY A 56 7.77 -35.21 6.17
N LYS A 57 7.86 -33.89 6.35
CA LYS A 57 6.81 -32.98 5.90
C LYS A 57 6.94 -32.84 4.38
N PRO A 58 5.84 -32.99 3.62
CA PRO A 58 5.88 -32.73 2.18
C PRO A 58 6.24 -31.26 1.98
N GLY A 59 7.15 -31.01 1.05
CA GLY A 59 7.54 -29.66 0.67
C GLY A 59 6.29 -28.85 0.37
N ARG A 60 6.04 -27.81 1.17
CA ARG A 60 5.18 -26.72 0.73
C ARG A 60 5.96 -26.07 -0.40
N ALA A 61 5.57 -26.40 -1.62
CA ALA A 61 6.16 -25.85 -2.82
C ALA A 61 6.17 -24.32 -2.70
N SER A 62 7.39 -23.77 -2.62
CA SER A 62 7.82 -22.49 -3.16
C SER A 62 6.78 -21.84 -4.09
N MET A 63 6.14 -20.76 -3.65
CA MET A 63 5.44 -19.81 -4.54
C MET A 63 5.60 -18.39 -4.01
N SER A 64 6.83 -17.87 -4.03
CA SER A 64 7.10 -16.43 -3.82
C SER A 64 8.36 -15.95 -4.57
N TYR A 65 8.69 -16.58 -5.70
CA TYR A 65 9.98 -16.32 -6.38
C TYR A 65 9.94 -15.36 -7.58
N MET A 66 8.82 -14.69 -7.88
CA MET A 66 8.82 -13.78 -9.05
C MET A 66 8.36 -12.35 -8.79
N LEU A 67 7.53 -12.09 -7.78
CA LEU A 67 7.20 -10.71 -7.41
C LEU A 67 8.13 -10.24 -6.27
N PRO A 68 8.69 -9.03 -6.34
CA PRO A 68 9.57 -8.52 -5.30
C PRO A 68 8.80 -8.26 -3.99
N HIS A 69 9.26 -8.88 -2.91
CA HIS A 69 8.76 -8.64 -1.56
C HIS A 69 9.55 -7.52 -0.89
N LEU A 70 8.84 -6.65 -0.16
CA LEU A 70 9.44 -5.59 0.65
C LEU A 70 9.22 -5.93 2.12
N HIS A 71 10.33 -6.02 2.85
CA HIS A 71 10.42 -6.57 4.20
C HIS A 71 10.55 -5.47 5.27
N ASN A 72 10.70 -4.21 4.87
CA ASN A 72 10.80 -3.08 5.80
C ASN A 72 10.16 -1.81 5.25
N GLY A 73 9.77 -0.90 6.15
CA GLY A 73 9.12 0.35 5.77
C GLY A 73 9.99 1.24 4.89
N TRP A 74 11.30 1.24 5.12
CA TRP A 74 12.24 1.99 4.31
C TRP A 74 12.28 1.52 2.84
N GLN A 75 12.19 0.22 2.58
CA GLN A 75 12.11 -0.37 1.24
C GLN A 75 10.82 0.03 0.54
N VAL A 76 9.70 0.08 1.28
CA VAL A 76 8.41 0.57 0.76
C VAL A 76 8.52 2.04 0.34
N ASP A 77 9.03 2.90 1.22
CA ASP A 77 9.21 4.31 0.91
C ASP A 77 10.18 4.53 -0.25
N GLN A 78 11.30 3.80 -0.26
CA GLN A 78 12.28 3.87 -1.35
C GLN A 78 11.68 3.41 -2.68
N ALA A 79 10.91 2.32 -2.69
CA ALA A 79 10.26 1.81 -3.90
C ALA A 79 9.28 2.85 -4.48
N ILE A 80 8.51 3.52 -3.62
CA ILE A 80 7.57 4.58 -4.02
C ILE A 80 8.31 5.83 -4.55
N LEU A 81 9.42 6.21 -3.92
CA LEU A 81 10.20 7.40 -4.29
C LEU A 81 11.04 7.18 -5.55
N SER A 82 11.54 5.95 -5.75
CA SER A 82 12.42 5.61 -6.87
C SER A 82 11.70 5.60 -8.23
N GLU A 83 10.38 5.46 -8.23
CA GLU A 83 9.58 5.32 -9.45
C GLU A 83 8.88 6.64 -9.83
N GLU A 84 9.40 7.29 -10.88
CA GLU A 84 8.87 8.57 -11.36
C GLU A 84 7.88 8.41 -12.52
N ASP A 85 8.05 7.39 -13.36
CA ASP A 85 7.31 7.23 -14.62
C ASP A 85 6.42 5.99 -14.67
N ARG A 86 6.36 5.22 -13.57
CA ARG A 86 5.54 4.00 -13.45
C ARG A 86 4.65 4.07 -12.22
N VAL A 87 3.51 3.39 -12.30
CA VAL A 87 2.61 3.20 -11.15
C VAL A 87 3.20 2.13 -10.25
N VAL A 88 3.38 2.45 -8.97
CA VAL A 88 3.80 1.50 -7.95
C VAL A 88 2.54 0.88 -7.36
N VAL A 89 2.34 -0.41 -7.62
CA VAL A 89 1.24 -1.21 -7.08
C VAL A 89 1.78 -1.97 -5.89
N ILE A 90 1.19 -1.76 -4.72
CA ILE A 90 1.61 -2.44 -3.49
C ILE A 90 0.44 -3.26 -2.97
N ARG A 91 0.66 -4.57 -2.84
CA ARG A 91 -0.26 -5.49 -2.16
C ARG A 91 0.18 -5.63 -0.72
N PHE A 92 -0.62 -5.12 0.21
CA PHE A 92 -0.48 -5.38 1.63
C PHE A 92 -1.38 -6.55 2.01
N GLY A 93 -0.80 -7.60 2.58
CA GLY A 93 -1.58 -8.73 3.05
C GLY A 93 -0.71 -9.77 3.72
N HIS A 94 -1.18 -11.00 3.76
CA HIS A 94 -0.39 -12.15 4.19
C HIS A 94 -0.31 -13.16 3.06
N ASP A 95 0.91 -13.60 2.73
CA ASP A 95 1.13 -14.59 1.65
C ASP A 95 0.38 -15.93 1.88
N TRP A 96 0.05 -16.25 3.12
CA TRP A 96 -0.69 -17.46 3.47
C TRP A 96 -2.22 -17.31 3.42
N ASP A 97 -2.74 -16.11 3.22
CA ASP A 97 -4.18 -15.88 3.12
C ASP A 97 -4.71 -16.30 1.73
N PRO A 98 -5.83 -17.04 1.64
CA PRO A 98 -6.38 -17.49 0.36
C PRO A 98 -6.79 -16.34 -0.57
N THR A 99 -7.20 -15.20 -0.02
CA THR A 99 -7.55 -14.00 -0.79
C THR A 99 -6.31 -13.38 -1.40
N CYS A 100 -5.22 -13.29 -0.62
CA CYS A 100 -3.92 -12.81 -1.11
C CYS A 100 -3.38 -13.74 -2.19
N MET A 101 -3.41 -15.06 -1.99
CA MET A 101 -2.93 -16.03 -2.99
C MET A 101 -3.65 -15.88 -4.34
N LYS A 102 -4.98 -15.71 -4.34
CA LYS A 102 -5.74 -15.46 -5.57
C LYS A 102 -5.32 -14.15 -6.24
N MET A 103 -5.15 -13.09 -5.45
CA MET A 103 -4.75 -11.79 -5.97
C MET A 103 -3.32 -11.83 -6.55
N ASP A 104 -2.41 -12.51 -5.88
CA ASP A 104 -1.02 -12.65 -6.29
C ASP A 104 -0.90 -13.43 -7.60
N GLU A 105 -1.74 -14.44 -7.83
CA GLU A 105 -1.78 -15.17 -9.10
C GLU A 105 -2.16 -14.24 -10.28
N VAL A 106 -3.14 -13.34 -10.05
CA VAL A 106 -3.55 -12.33 -11.02
C VAL A 106 -2.43 -11.32 -11.24
N LEU A 107 -1.88 -10.76 -10.17
CA LEU A 107 -0.77 -9.81 -10.20
C LEU A 107 0.45 -10.38 -10.93
N TYR A 108 0.77 -11.65 -10.67
CA TYR A 108 1.85 -12.36 -11.32
C TYR A 108 1.64 -12.48 -12.84
N SER A 109 0.42 -12.86 -13.24
CA SER A 109 0.08 -13.01 -14.66
C SER A 109 0.10 -11.70 -15.45
N ILE A 110 -0.10 -10.57 -14.78
CA ILE A 110 -0.11 -9.24 -15.41
C ILE A 110 1.25 -8.54 -15.31
N ALA A 111 2.12 -8.94 -14.37
CA ALA A 111 3.38 -8.26 -14.08
C ALA A 111 4.23 -8.03 -15.35
N GLU A 112 4.36 -9.04 -16.21
CA GLU A 112 5.11 -8.92 -17.46
C GLU A 112 4.43 -8.00 -18.49
N LYS A 113 3.09 -7.93 -18.49
CA LYS A 113 2.31 -7.09 -19.41
C LYS A 113 2.39 -5.62 -19.03
N VAL A 114 2.33 -5.32 -17.73
CA VAL A 114 2.28 -3.95 -17.21
C VAL A 114 3.66 -3.35 -16.90
N LYS A 115 4.75 -4.12 -17.02
CA LYS A 115 6.14 -3.71 -16.67
C LYS A 115 6.59 -2.35 -17.24
N ASN A 116 6.02 -1.95 -18.38
CA ASN A 116 6.35 -0.70 -19.06
C ASN A 116 5.79 0.54 -18.34
N PHE A 117 4.69 0.40 -17.59
CA PHE A 117 3.97 1.52 -16.97
C PHE A 117 3.60 1.28 -15.51
N ALA A 118 3.82 0.08 -14.97
CA ALA A 118 3.61 -0.25 -13.57
C ALA A 118 4.65 -1.25 -13.06
N VAL A 119 4.89 -1.19 -11.75
CA VAL A 119 5.70 -2.14 -10.98
C VAL A 119 4.86 -2.64 -9.82
N ILE A 120 5.00 -3.94 -9.49
CA ILE A 120 4.19 -4.61 -8.47
C ILE A 120 5.13 -5.06 -7.36
N TYR A 121 4.78 -4.71 -6.12
CA TYR A 121 5.46 -5.14 -4.91
C TYR A 121 4.49 -5.82 -3.96
N LEU A 122 5.00 -6.79 -3.22
CA LEU A 122 4.27 -7.49 -2.15
C LEU A 122 4.82 -7.06 -0.80
N VAL A 123 3.93 -6.82 0.15
CA VAL A 123 4.27 -6.42 1.53
C VAL A 123 3.46 -7.27 2.50
N ASP A 124 4.16 -7.88 3.45
CA ASP A 124 3.54 -8.59 4.56
C ASP A 124 3.22 -7.65 5.73
N ILE A 125 1.95 -7.56 6.12
CA ILE A 125 1.50 -6.65 7.19
C ILE A 125 2.00 -7.05 8.60
N THR A 126 2.43 -8.30 8.77
CA THR A 126 3.09 -8.79 9.99
C THR A 126 4.53 -8.32 10.11
N GLU A 127 5.21 -8.17 8.97
CA GLU A 127 6.62 -7.78 8.94
C GLU A 127 6.76 -6.25 8.96
N VAL A 128 5.87 -5.55 8.25
CA VAL A 128 5.85 -4.08 8.19
C VAL A 128 4.53 -3.53 8.76
N PRO A 129 4.38 -3.49 10.10
CA PRO A 129 3.14 -3.02 10.73
C PRO A 129 2.99 -1.48 10.73
N ASP A 130 4.05 -0.74 10.39
CA ASP A 130 4.11 0.73 10.46
C ASP A 130 3.00 1.41 9.63
N PHE A 131 2.60 0.79 8.53
CA PHE A 131 1.59 1.30 7.61
C PHE A 131 0.15 0.96 8.01
N ASN A 132 -0.07 0.04 8.96
CA ASN A 132 -1.39 -0.47 9.29
C ASN A 132 -2.32 0.63 9.82
N LYS A 133 -1.80 1.51 10.70
CA LYS A 133 -2.56 2.63 11.25
C LYS A 133 -2.71 3.78 10.25
N MET A 134 -1.69 4.03 9.42
CA MET A 134 -1.70 5.16 8.47
C MET A 134 -2.66 4.92 7.31
N TYR A 135 -2.69 3.69 6.79
CA TYR A 135 -3.57 3.32 5.69
C TYR A 135 -4.82 2.58 6.13
N GLU A 136 -5.04 2.34 7.44
CA GLU A 136 -6.21 1.60 7.97
C GLU A 136 -6.32 0.18 7.38
N LEU A 137 -5.21 -0.55 7.40
CA LEU A 137 -5.11 -1.92 6.85
C LEU A 137 -5.66 -2.92 7.88
N TYR A 138 -6.98 -3.15 7.85
CA TYR A 138 -7.66 -4.16 8.66
C TYR A 138 -8.13 -5.38 7.86
N ASP A 139 -8.19 -5.23 6.54
CA ASP A 139 -8.62 -6.28 5.61
C ASP A 139 -7.46 -7.26 5.33
N PRO A 140 -7.75 -8.54 5.03
CA PRO A 140 -6.73 -9.57 4.81
C PRO A 140 -5.85 -9.31 3.58
N CYS A 141 -6.41 -8.68 2.54
CA CYS A 141 -5.71 -8.30 1.32
C CYS A 141 -6.12 -6.90 0.93
N THR A 142 -5.15 -6.01 0.75
CA THR A 142 -5.41 -4.67 0.23
C THR A 142 -4.40 -4.31 -0.84
N VAL A 143 -4.87 -3.64 -1.90
CA VAL A 143 -4.01 -3.13 -2.97
C VAL A 143 -4.14 -1.62 -3.06
N MET A 144 -2.99 -0.97 -3.05
CA MET A 144 -2.85 0.49 -3.14
C MET A 144 -1.99 0.87 -4.32
N PHE A 145 -2.24 2.06 -4.86
CA PHE A 145 -1.58 2.57 -6.05
C PHE A 145 -0.88 3.89 -5.74
N PHE A 146 0.40 3.97 -6.08
CA PHE A 146 1.20 5.16 -5.91
C PHE A 146 1.80 5.60 -7.25
N PHE A 147 1.93 6.90 -7.43
CA PHE A 147 2.60 7.48 -8.58
C PHE A 147 3.30 8.76 -8.14
N ARG A 148 4.63 8.86 -8.34
CA ARG A 148 5.43 10.03 -7.94
C ARG A 148 5.21 10.44 -6.48
N ASN A 149 5.34 9.49 -5.55
CA ASN A 149 5.10 9.71 -4.11
C ASN A 149 3.68 10.18 -3.75
N LYS A 150 2.72 10.02 -4.65
CA LYS A 150 1.32 10.37 -4.41
C LYS A 150 0.46 9.11 -4.44
N HIS A 151 -0.32 8.92 -3.39
CA HIS A 151 -1.36 7.90 -3.37
C HIS A 151 -2.48 8.26 -4.35
N ILE A 152 -2.82 7.34 -5.25
CA ILE A 152 -3.87 7.52 -6.26
C ILE A 152 -5.12 6.78 -5.80
N MET A 153 -6.18 7.55 -5.56
CA MET A 153 -7.49 7.00 -5.22
C MET A 153 -8.21 6.51 -6.48
N ILE A 154 -8.96 5.44 -6.36
CA ILE A 154 -9.72 4.84 -7.45
C ILE A 154 -11.17 4.75 -7.03
N ASP A 155 -12.05 5.41 -7.78
CA ASP A 155 -13.48 5.26 -7.63
C ASP A 155 -13.93 3.97 -8.34
N LEU A 156 -14.22 2.95 -7.53
CA LEU A 156 -14.68 1.63 -7.96
C LEU A 156 -16.19 1.47 -7.75
N GLY A 157 -16.88 2.48 -7.19
CA GLY A 157 -18.30 2.40 -6.84
C GLY A 157 -18.62 1.57 -5.59
N THR A 158 -17.60 1.05 -4.88
CA THR A 158 -17.77 0.31 -3.60
C THR A 158 -17.93 1.22 -2.39
N GLY A 159 -17.71 2.53 -2.55
CA GLY A 159 -17.76 3.53 -1.48
C GLY A 159 -16.41 3.75 -0.77
N ASN A 160 -15.43 2.87 -0.96
CA ASN A 160 -14.05 3.08 -0.51
C ASN A 160 -13.13 3.30 -1.71
N ASN A 161 -12.61 4.53 -1.84
CA ASN A 161 -11.77 4.91 -2.97
C ASN A 161 -10.27 4.84 -2.66
N ASN A 162 -9.91 4.55 -1.40
CA ASN A 162 -8.52 4.55 -0.96
C ASN A 162 -7.78 3.25 -1.30
N LYS A 163 -8.50 2.12 -1.43
CA LYS A 163 -7.88 0.82 -1.60
C LYS A 163 -8.84 -0.18 -2.24
N ILE A 164 -8.27 -1.20 -2.87
CA ILE A 164 -9.01 -2.41 -3.27
C ILE A 164 -8.85 -3.43 -2.14
N ASN A 165 -9.93 -3.85 -1.49
CA ASN A 165 -9.89 -4.79 -0.36
C ASN A 165 -10.43 -6.20 -0.69
N TRP A 166 -10.67 -6.49 -1.96
CA TRP A 166 -11.09 -7.81 -2.45
C TRP A 166 -10.12 -8.35 -3.48
N ALA A 167 -10.05 -9.67 -3.61
CA ALA A 167 -9.33 -10.32 -4.71
C ALA A 167 -10.14 -10.21 -6.00
N MET A 168 -9.53 -9.67 -7.05
CA MET A 168 -10.08 -9.73 -8.39
C MET A 168 -9.68 -11.04 -9.06
N GLU A 169 -10.61 -11.66 -9.79
CA GLU A 169 -10.36 -12.91 -10.51
C GLU A 169 -10.01 -12.68 -11.99
N ASP A 170 -10.50 -11.58 -12.57
CA ASP A 170 -10.23 -11.25 -13.97
C ASP A 170 -8.92 -10.46 -14.11
N LYS A 171 -8.02 -11.00 -14.93
CA LYS A 171 -6.71 -10.42 -15.23
C LYS A 171 -6.85 -9.17 -16.09
N GLN A 172 -7.83 -9.13 -17.00
CA GLN A 172 -8.01 -7.99 -17.90
C GLN A 172 -8.52 -6.78 -17.13
N GLU A 173 -9.47 -6.97 -16.21
CA GLU A 173 -9.96 -5.92 -15.32
C GLU A 173 -8.83 -5.24 -14.55
N MET A 174 -7.89 -6.01 -14.00
CA MET A 174 -6.75 -5.44 -13.27
C MET A 174 -5.82 -4.62 -14.19
N VAL A 175 -5.59 -5.08 -15.43
CA VAL A 175 -4.79 -4.33 -16.40
C VAL A 175 -5.47 -3.00 -16.75
N ASP A 176 -6.78 -3.03 -17.01
CA ASP A 176 -7.56 -1.84 -17.39
C ASP A 176 -7.59 -0.80 -16.25
N ILE A 177 -7.66 -1.26 -14.99
CA ILE A 177 -7.56 -0.40 -13.80
C ILE A 177 -6.19 0.25 -13.72
N ILE A 178 -5.10 -0.53 -13.82
CA ILE A 178 -3.73 0.00 -13.77
C ILE A 178 -3.49 1.00 -14.90
N GLU A 179 -3.98 0.72 -16.11
CA GLU A 179 -3.88 1.64 -17.24
C GLU A 179 -4.63 2.95 -16.97
N THR A 180 -5.84 2.87 -16.40
CA THR A 180 -6.64 4.05 -16.06
C THR A 180 -5.97 4.89 -14.97
N VAL A 181 -5.39 4.24 -13.96
CA VAL A 181 -4.57 4.87 -12.92
C VAL A 181 -3.38 5.57 -13.55
N TYR A 182 -2.63 4.89 -14.42
CA TYR A 182 -1.47 5.46 -15.10
C TYR A 182 -1.82 6.70 -15.93
N ARG A 183 -2.88 6.60 -16.76
CA ARG A 183 -3.37 7.71 -17.59
C ARG A 183 -3.88 8.87 -16.76
N GLY A 184 -4.55 8.60 -15.64
CA GLY A 184 -5.07 9.63 -14.74
C GLY A 184 -3.97 10.30 -13.91
N ALA A 185 -3.04 9.52 -13.38
CA ALA A 185 -1.92 9.99 -12.59
C ALA A 185 -0.94 10.83 -13.42
N ARG A 186 -0.67 10.46 -14.68
CA ARG A 186 0.11 11.29 -15.61
C ARG A 186 -0.52 12.65 -15.91
N LYS A 187 -1.86 12.75 -15.81
CA LYS A 187 -2.58 14.03 -15.93
C LYS A 187 -2.62 14.82 -14.61
N GLY A 188 -1.98 14.31 -13.55
CA GLY A 188 -1.95 14.92 -12.21
C GLY A 188 -3.20 14.69 -11.38
N ARG A 189 -4.14 13.85 -11.83
CA ARG A 189 -5.36 13.54 -11.07
C ARG A 189 -5.02 12.62 -9.90
N GLY A 190 -5.47 12.99 -8.70
CA GLY A 190 -5.34 12.16 -7.50
C GLY A 190 -6.48 11.16 -7.30
N LEU A 191 -7.56 11.30 -8.07
CA LEU A 191 -8.71 10.40 -8.11
C LEU A 191 -8.95 10.01 -9.56
N VAL A 192 -9.01 8.71 -9.81
CA VAL A 192 -9.36 8.14 -11.11
C VAL A 192 -10.65 7.34 -10.99
N VAL A 193 -11.47 7.36 -12.02
CA VAL A 193 -12.72 6.58 -12.05
C VAL A 193 -12.44 5.29 -12.80
N SER A 194 -12.73 4.16 -12.18
CA SER A 194 -12.62 2.85 -12.83
C SER A 194 -13.53 2.79 -14.07
N PRO A 195 -13.09 2.18 -15.18
CA PRO A 195 -13.94 1.98 -16.35
C PRO A 195 -15.13 1.05 -16.06
N LYS A 196 -15.03 0.24 -15.00
CA LYS A 196 -16.06 -0.69 -14.55
C LYS A 196 -16.52 -0.36 -13.14
N ASP A 197 -17.83 -0.39 -12.95
CA ASP A 197 -18.46 -0.20 -11.64
C ASP A 197 -18.57 -1.55 -10.90
N TYR A 198 -17.99 -1.60 -9.70
CA TYR A 198 -18.01 -2.77 -8.83
C TYR A 198 -19.11 -2.69 -7.75
N SER A 199 -19.94 -1.62 -7.76
CA SER A 199 -21.07 -1.44 -6.83
C SER A 199 -22.04 -2.63 -6.80
N THR A 200 -22.22 -3.31 -7.93
CA THR A 200 -23.17 -4.43 -8.07
C THR A 200 -22.66 -5.76 -7.53
N LYS A 201 -21.34 -5.94 -7.33
CA LYS A 201 -20.81 -7.18 -6.71
C LYS A 201 -21.16 -7.31 -5.22
N TYR A 202 -21.51 -6.20 -4.56
CA TYR A 202 -21.99 -6.17 -3.18
C TYR A 202 -23.53 -6.17 -3.08
N ARG A 203 -24.26 -6.25 -4.20
CA ARG A 203 -25.72 -6.43 -4.17
C ARG A 203 -26.02 -7.91 -3.95
N TYR A 204 -26.23 -8.25 -2.68
CA TYR A 204 -26.89 -9.49 -2.25
C TYR A 204 -28.34 -9.55 -2.75
#